data_AF-A0AAD8YD95-F1
#
_entry.id   AF-A0AAD8YD95-F1
#
_cell.length_a   1.000
_cell.length_b   1.000
_cell.length_c   1.000
_cell.angle_alpha   90.00
_cell.angle_beta   90.00
_cell.angle_gamma   90.00
#
_symmetry.space_group_name_H-M   'P 1'
#
loop_
_entity.id
_entity.type
_entity.pdbx_description
1 polymer ?
#
loop_
_entity_poly.entity_id
_entity_poly.type
_entity_poly.pdbx_seq_one_letter_code
_entity_poly.pdbx_strand_id
1 'polypeptide(L)'
;MLLFRQAHKIAQANFRKQAPRTLWFHYSQFTSSAPSSSLAFAKSKTPHHLLHKSYFSTTPINTTMPPSASVHGLFHSGTSTMTYIVTCPTTLSTLIIDSVLDYDSSSGRTSNSHGDAIVQYCTENKLNVEYILESHVHADHLTGAKYLKSQFPTAKTGIGANVTKVQEVFSEIFNYTSQDLKTDGSQFDVLFKDGDTFSLGELEVQVLNTPGHTPACVCYVVGKDAVFTGDTIFMPDFGTARCDFPGGSSSSLYTSIKRLYDELPDDTRVYVGHDYQPGGRELLFQTTIGEEKSTNKQLKGDTSEDEFATWRSERDGQLGMPKLLLPSIQVNLRGGEFPKAESNGVSYLKIPINFVGK
;
A
#
# COMPACT_ATOMS: atom_id res chain seq x y z
N MET A 1 -21.18 -14.44 48.74
CA MET A 1 -20.59 -13.09 48.72
C MET A 1 -19.66 -12.84 49.93
N LEU A 2 -18.75 -13.79 50.21
CA LEU A 2 -17.77 -13.67 51.29
C LEU A 2 -16.62 -14.68 51.06
N LEU A 3 -16.03 -14.67 49.85
CA LEU A 3 -14.87 -15.51 49.51
C LEU A 3 -14.03 -14.90 48.36
N PHE A 4 -14.11 -13.59 48.15
CA PHE A 4 -13.39 -12.86 47.09
C PHE A 4 -12.62 -11.61 47.57
N ARG A 5 -12.55 -11.36 48.89
CA ARG A 5 -11.86 -10.18 49.46
C ARG A 5 -10.50 -10.47 50.12
N GLN A 6 -9.96 -11.69 49.99
CA GLN A 6 -8.70 -12.07 50.64
C GLN A 6 -7.55 -12.44 49.69
N ALA A 7 -7.78 -12.45 48.37
CA ALA A 7 -6.72 -12.71 47.37
C ALA A 7 -6.01 -11.45 46.86
N HIS A 8 -6.54 -10.24 47.13
CA HIS A 8 -5.97 -8.99 46.59
C HIS A 8 -4.87 -8.38 47.49
N LYS A 9 -4.64 -8.90 48.70
CA LYS A 9 -3.65 -8.37 49.66
C LYS A 9 -2.28 -9.08 49.68
N ILE A 10 -2.05 -10.10 48.85
CA ILE A 10 -0.78 -10.87 48.85
C ILE A 10 0.09 -10.60 47.60
N ALA A 11 -0.44 -10.03 46.53
CA ALA A 11 0.34 -9.77 45.29
C ALA A 11 1.02 -8.39 45.21
N GLN A 12 0.92 -7.53 46.24
CA GLN A 12 1.65 -6.23 46.30
C GLN A 12 2.83 -6.21 47.29
N ALA A 13 3.19 -7.35 47.90
CA ALA A 13 4.27 -7.40 48.89
C ALA A 13 5.62 -7.94 48.37
N ASN A 14 5.72 -8.40 47.12
CA ASN A 14 6.92 -9.13 46.62
C ASN A 14 7.76 -8.44 45.52
N PHE A 15 7.56 -7.16 45.23
CA PHE A 15 8.45 -6.41 44.33
C PHE A 15 9.03 -5.16 45.00
N ARG A 16 9.74 -5.36 46.12
CA ARG A 16 10.55 -4.28 46.72
C ARG A 16 11.72 -4.76 47.57
N LYS A 17 12.54 -5.68 47.05
CA LYS A 17 13.92 -5.91 47.56
C LYS A 17 14.82 -6.42 46.44
N GLN A 18 15.46 -5.51 45.72
CA GLN A 18 16.84 -5.60 45.18
C GLN A 18 17.08 -4.48 44.16
N ALA A 19 17.73 -3.39 44.59
CA ALA A 19 18.70 -2.58 43.83
C ALA A 19 19.08 -1.33 44.65
N PRO A 20 20.36 -0.91 44.66
CA PRO A 20 20.89 0.06 45.62
C PRO A 20 20.57 1.53 45.27
N ARG A 21 20.48 2.34 46.32
CA ARG A 21 20.35 3.80 46.31
C ARG A 21 21.62 4.45 45.76
N THR A 22 21.50 5.32 44.76
CA THR A 22 22.28 6.57 44.67
C THR A 22 21.51 7.64 43.90
N LEU A 23 21.60 8.85 44.45
CA LEU A 23 21.26 10.18 43.93
C LEU A 23 19.78 10.58 43.68
N TRP A 24 19.35 11.39 44.63
CA TRP A 24 18.32 12.43 44.61
C TRP A 24 18.45 13.41 43.43
N PHE A 25 17.34 13.98 42.96
CA PHE A 25 17.01 15.40 43.15
C PHE A 25 15.53 15.72 42.83
N HIS A 26 15.08 16.84 43.40
CA HIS A 26 13.75 17.23 43.85
C HIS A 26 12.61 17.33 42.82
N TYR A 27 11.37 17.08 43.28
CA TYR A 27 10.26 18.01 43.04
C TYR A 27 9.17 17.93 44.13
N SER A 28 8.49 19.06 44.29
CA SER A 28 7.37 19.39 45.19
C SER A 28 7.75 19.83 46.61
N GLN A 29 7.68 21.13 46.84
CA GLN A 29 6.57 21.74 47.58
C GLN A 29 6.40 23.19 47.10
N PHE A 30 5.18 23.64 46.85
CA PHE A 30 4.64 24.91 47.37
C PHE A 30 3.15 25.01 47.03
N THR A 31 2.37 25.32 48.06
CA THR A 31 0.91 25.49 48.08
C THR A 31 0.50 26.96 47.97
N SER A 32 -0.62 27.19 47.27
CA SER A 32 -1.64 28.25 47.41
C SER A 32 -1.26 29.75 47.42
N SER A 33 -1.74 30.52 46.44
CA SER A 33 -2.69 31.65 46.60
C SER A 33 -2.93 32.43 45.27
N ALA A 34 -4.22 32.51 44.85
CA ALA A 34 -4.98 33.50 44.02
C ALA A 34 -4.35 34.25 42.79
N PRO A 35 -5.12 34.93 41.89
CA PRO A 35 -6.56 34.94 41.57
C PRO A 35 -6.87 34.68 40.06
N SER A 36 -8.16 34.76 39.73
CA SER A 36 -8.77 34.68 38.40
C SER A 36 -8.07 35.49 37.30
N SER A 37 -7.68 34.81 36.22
CA SER A 37 -7.55 35.42 34.89
C SER A 37 -8.05 34.43 33.84
N SER A 38 -8.94 34.91 32.99
CA SER A 38 -9.50 34.20 31.84
C SER A 38 -8.40 33.95 30.81
N LEU A 39 -7.84 32.74 30.78
CA LEU A 39 -7.03 32.26 29.68
C LEU A 39 -7.97 31.69 28.62
N ALA A 40 -8.33 32.55 27.67
CA ALA A 40 -8.87 32.13 26.39
C ALA A 40 -7.88 31.13 25.77
N PHE A 41 -8.33 29.90 25.51
CA PHE A 41 -7.62 28.98 24.63
C PHE A 41 -7.59 29.61 23.24
N ALA A 42 -6.50 30.30 22.92
CA ALA A 42 -6.18 30.66 21.55
C ALA A 42 -6.10 29.37 20.76
N LYS A 43 -7.05 29.16 19.86
CA LYS A 43 -6.95 28.16 18.79
C LYS A 43 -5.64 28.46 18.07
N SER A 44 -4.64 27.60 18.29
CA SER A 44 -3.43 27.56 17.48
C SER A 44 -3.85 27.24 16.05
N LYS A 45 -4.11 28.29 15.26
CA LYS A 45 -4.11 28.22 13.81
C LYS A 45 -2.64 28.11 13.41
N THR A 46 -2.13 26.89 13.38
CA THR A 46 -0.93 26.60 12.60
C THR A 46 -1.27 26.95 11.15
N PRO A 47 -0.55 27.86 10.49
CA PRO A 47 -0.82 28.20 9.10
C PRO A 47 -0.58 26.97 8.22
N HIS A 48 -1.51 26.69 7.30
CA HIS A 48 -1.47 25.64 6.27
C HIS A 48 -0.31 25.80 5.25
N HIS A 49 0.79 26.46 5.58
CA HIS A 49 1.82 26.89 4.63
C HIS A 49 3.18 26.19 4.78
N LEU A 50 3.24 25.01 5.40
CA LEU A 50 4.51 24.25 5.53
C LEU A 50 4.45 22.79 5.07
N LEU A 51 3.60 22.45 4.10
CA LEU A 51 3.75 21.24 3.28
C LEU A 51 4.37 21.62 1.94
N HIS A 52 5.57 22.21 1.99
CA HIS A 52 6.36 22.51 0.79
C HIS A 52 7.40 21.41 0.58
N LYS A 53 7.37 20.84 -0.64
CA LYS A 53 8.37 19.96 -1.26
C LYS A 53 8.33 18.49 -0.90
N SER A 54 7.42 17.78 -1.51
CA SER A 54 7.78 16.51 -2.13
C SER A 54 6.70 16.13 -3.13
N TYR A 55 7.00 15.10 -3.91
CA TYR A 55 6.04 14.43 -4.80
C TYR A 55 5.78 15.28 -6.04
N PHE A 56 6.69 15.26 -7.03
CA PHE A 56 6.43 15.10 -8.48
C PHE A 56 7.77 15.18 -9.20
N SER A 57 8.11 14.10 -9.89
CA SER A 57 8.83 14.24 -11.15
C SER A 57 7.97 13.56 -12.20
N THR A 58 7.86 14.16 -13.37
CA THR A 58 7.60 13.44 -14.62
C THR A 58 8.88 13.65 -15.40
N THR A 59 9.93 12.90 -15.10
CA THR A 59 11.06 12.86 -16.03
C THR A 59 10.54 12.06 -17.22
N PRO A 60 10.28 12.66 -18.38
CA PRO A 60 9.88 11.87 -19.53
C PRO A 60 11.10 11.03 -19.89
N ILE A 61 10.96 9.71 -19.89
CA ILE A 61 11.77 8.93 -20.81
C ILE A 61 11.44 9.47 -22.19
N ASN A 62 12.47 9.68 -23.01
CA ASN A 62 12.36 10.26 -24.34
C ASN A 62 11.57 9.31 -25.25
N THR A 63 10.23 9.37 -25.19
CA THR A 63 9.34 8.61 -26.05
C THR A 63 9.21 9.33 -27.38
N THR A 64 9.13 8.57 -28.47
CA THR A 64 9.01 9.10 -29.84
C THR A 64 7.66 9.78 -30.10
N MET A 65 6.66 9.51 -29.25
CA MET A 65 5.30 10.06 -29.32
C MET A 65 4.90 10.70 -27.98
N PRO A 66 4.02 11.72 -28.00
CA PRO A 66 3.46 12.28 -26.77
C PRO A 66 2.62 11.22 -26.03
N PRO A 67 2.71 11.18 -24.68
CA PRO A 67 1.89 10.33 -23.82
C PRO A 67 0.39 10.35 -24.14
N SER A 68 -0.25 9.17 -24.17
CA SER A 68 -1.71 9.07 -24.31
C SER A 68 -2.46 9.57 -23.06
N ALA A 69 -1.94 9.22 -21.87
CA ALA A 69 -2.43 9.69 -20.57
C ALA A 69 -1.41 10.61 -19.89
N SER A 70 -1.93 11.60 -19.16
CA SER A 70 -1.13 12.33 -18.16
C SER A 70 -1.00 11.48 -16.91
N VAL A 71 0.22 11.24 -16.44
CA VAL A 71 0.51 10.40 -15.28
C VAL A 71 1.28 11.20 -14.26
N HIS A 72 0.86 11.07 -13.01
CA HIS A 72 1.39 11.84 -11.93
C HIS A 72 1.62 10.96 -10.71
N GLY A 73 2.89 10.78 -10.35
CA GLY A 73 3.31 9.88 -9.28
C GLY A 73 3.53 10.60 -7.94
N LEU A 74 2.96 10.05 -6.86
CA LEU A 74 3.20 10.45 -5.49
C LEU A 74 3.95 9.35 -4.75
N PHE A 75 5.17 9.64 -4.31
CA PHE A 75 6.00 8.68 -3.57
C PHE A 75 5.76 8.77 -2.07
N HIS A 76 5.39 7.64 -1.44
CA HIS A 76 5.26 7.55 0.00
C HIS A 76 6.56 7.02 0.63
N SER A 77 7.38 7.91 1.19
CA SER A 77 8.72 7.55 1.70
C SER A 77 8.71 6.55 2.86
N GLY A 78 7.60 6.43 3.61
CA GLY A 78 7.49 5.50 4.73
C GLY A 78 7.44 4.02 4.29
N THR A 79 6.94 3.76 3.09
CA THR A 79 6.71 2.40 2.55
C THR A 79 7.38 2.19 1.19
N SER A 80 7.96 3.23 0.60
CA SER A 80 8.54 3.25 -0.75
C SER A 80 7.52 3.05 -1.87
N THR A 81 6.23 3.26 -1.57
CA THR A 81 5.11 3.04 -2.50
C THR A 81 4.96 4.22 -3.47
N MET A 82 4.68 3.90 -4.72
CA MET A 82 4.25 4.86 -5.73
C MET A 82 2.72 4.80 -5.89
N THR A 83 2.05 5.90 -5.58
CA THR A 83 0.65 6.12 -5.94
C THR A 83 0.59 6.87 -7.26
N TYR A 84 -0.30 6.50 -8.17
CA TYR A 84 -0.45 7.18 -9.46
C TYR A 84 -1.82 7.82 -9.63
N ILE A 85 -1.83 9.06 -10.11
CA ILE A 85 -3.02 9.77 -10.61
C ILE A 85 -2.90 9.80 -12.13
N VAL A 86 -3.79 9.08 -12.81
CA VAL A 86 -3.77 8.87 -14.26
C VAL A 86 -4.97 9.53 -14.88
N THR A 87 -4.74 10.45 -15.83
CA THR A 87 -5.78 11.35 -16.34
C THR A 87 -5.83 11.33 -17.85
N CYS A 88 -7.03 11.16 -18.40
CA CYS A 88 -7.33 11.45 -19.80
C CYS A 88 -7.22 12.97 -20.02
N PRO A 89 -6.28 13.46 -20.84
CA PRO A 89 -6.02 14.90 -20.95
C PRO A 89 -7.16 15.68 -21.62
N THR A 90 -8.03 15.02 -22.39
CA THR A 90 -9.16 15.65 -23.09
C THR A 90 -10.41 15.75 -22.24
N THR A 91 -10.74 14.72 -21.46
CA THR A 91 -11.98 14.68 -20.66
C THR A 91 -11.76 15.00 -19.17
N LEU A 92 -10.51 14.98 -18.70
CA LEU A 92 -10.13 15.01 -17.29
C LEU A 92 -10.67 13.83 -16.46
N SER A 93 -11.12 12.76 -17.12
CA SER A 93 -11.44 11.48 -16.47
C SER A 93 -10.18 10.90 -15.85
N THR A 94 -10.25 10.57 -14.57
CA THR A 94 -9.08 10.23 -13.75
C THR A 94 -9.30 8.94 -12.97
N LEU A 95 -8.24 8.13 -12.89
CA LEU A 95 -8.15 7.02 -11.96
C LEU A 95 -6.97 7.22 -11.01
N ILE A 96 -7.06 6.65 -9.82
CA ILE A 96 -6.00 6.63 -8.80
C ILE A 96 -5.60 5.18 -8.58
N ILE A 97 -4.30 4.87 -8.55
CA ILE A 97 -3.78 3.51 -8.36
C ILE A 97 -2.90 3.47 -7.10
N ASP A 98 -3.12 2.46 -6.25
CA ASP A 98 -2.28 2.09 -5.11
C ASP A 98 -2.07 3.25 -4.11
N SER A 99 -3.19 3.76 -3.58
CA SER A 99 -3.19 4.86 -2.62
C SER A 99 -2.79 4.41 -1.21
N VAL A 100 -2.05 5.24 -0.47
CA VAL A 100 -1.57 4.93 0.88
C VAL A 100 -2.38 5.64 1.97
N LEU A 101 -2.69 4.91 3.04
CA LEU A 101 -3.06 5.42 4.36
C LEU A 101 -1.85 5.32 5.30
N ASP A 102 -1.37 6.45 5.81
CA ASP A 102 -0.24 6.48 6.73
C ASP A 102 -0.57 5.68 7.99
N TYR A 103 0.36 4.84 8.46
CA TYR A 103 0.19 4.01 9.65
C TYR A 103 1.46 3.91 10.48
N ASP A 104 1.37 4.28 11.76
CA ASP A 104 2.43 4.06 12.75
C ASP A 104 2.14 2.79 13.54
N SER A 105 2.88 1.72 13.25
CA SER A 105 2.75 0.42 13.91
C SER A 105 3.08 0.45 15.41
N SER A 106 3.82 1.46 15.89
CA SER A 106 4.18 1.57 17.30
C SER A 106 3.02 2.08 18.15
N SER A 107 2.15 2.92 17.57
CA SER A 107 1.03 3.56 18.28
C SER A 107 -0.35 3.14 17.79
N GLY A 108 -0.42 2.44 16.65
CA GLY A 108 -1.68 2.09 15.98
C GLY A 108 -2.40 3.30 15.36
N ARG A 109 -1.71 4.44 15.22
CA ARG A 109 -2.30 5.67 14.67
C ARG A 109 -2.25 5.67 13.15
N THR A 110 -3.29 6.23 12.56
CA THR A 110 -3.38 6.47 11.12
C THR A 110 -3.39 7.96 10.82
N SER A 111 -2.97 8.34 9.63
CA SER A 111 -3.12 9.70 9.09
C SER A 111 -3.54 9.63 7.63
N ASN A 112 -4.30 10.62 7.19
CA ASN A 112 -4.71 10.77 5.79
C ASN A 112 -3.75 11.68 5.02
N SER A 113 -2.54 11.96 5.53
CA SER A 113 -1.67 12.99 4.97
C SER A 113 -1.33 12.74 3.49
N HIS A 114 -1.02 11.48 3.14
CA HIS A 114 -0.79 11.11 1.75
C HIS A 114 -2.08 11.21 0.90
N GLY A 115 -3.21 10.80 1.45
CA GLY A 115 -4.53 10.95 0.82
C GLY A 115 -4.93 12.41 0.59
N ASP A 116 -4.62 13.31 1.52
CA ASP A 116 -4.89 14.74 1.42
C ASP A 116 -4.12 15.38 0.26
N ALA A 117 -2.86 14.94 0.03
CA ALA A 117 -2.07 15.39 -1.11
C ALA A 117 -2.70 14.97 -2.45
N ILE A 118 -3.23 13.75 -2.53
CA ILE A 118 -3.97 13.27 -3.72
C ILE A 118 -5.23 14.12 -3.94
N VAL A 119 -6.01 14.34 -2.89
CA VAL A 119 -7.26 15.13 -2.96
C VAL A 119 -6.96 16.57 -3.37
N GLN A 120 -5.92 17.18 -2.81
CA GLN A 120 -5.47 18.52 -3.16
C GLN A 120 -5.12 18.60 -4.65
N TYR A 121 -4.28 17.69 -5.16
CA TYR A 121 -3.91 17.69 -6.57
C TYR A 121 -5.13 17.52 -7.50
N CYS A 122 -6.01 16.57 -7.21
CA CYS A 122 -7.23 16.35 -8.00
C CYS A 122 -8.13 17.59 -8.00
N THR A 123 -8.27 18.27 -6.85
CA THR A 123 -9.12 19.46 -6.71
C THR A 123 -8.55 20.66 -7.46
N GLU A 124 -7.24 20.93 -7.29
CA GLU A 124 -6.56 22.05 -7.94
C GLU A 124 -6.58 21.93 -9.47
N ASN A 125 -6.49 20.71 -9.99
CA ASN A 125 -6.51 20.41 -11.42
C ASN A 125 -7.91 20.08 -11.97
N LYS A 126 -8.96 20.17 -11.13
CA LYS A 126 -10.37 19.92 -11.52
C LYS A 126 -10.59 18.54 -12.17
N LEU A 127 -9.92 17.53 -11.63
CA LEU A 127 -9.97 16.16 -12.13
C LEU A 127 -11.30 15.47 -11.80
N ASN A 128 -11.80 14.65 -12.71
CA ASN A 128 -12.99 13.81 -12.50
C ASN A 128 -12.56 12.40 -12.11
N VAL A 129 -12.45 12.13 -10.80
CA VAL A 129 -12.04 10.80 -10.31
C VAL A 129 -13.17 9.79 -10.49
N GLU A 130 -12.96 8.82 -11.39
CA GLU A 130 -13.92 7.77 -11.74
C GLU A 130 -13.58 6.43 -11.09
N TYR A 131 -12.30 6.17 -10.82
CA TYR A 131 -11.82 4.91 -10.27
C TYR A 131 -10.73 5.10 -9.22
N ILE A 132 -10.75 4.23 -8.20
CA ILE A 132 -9.71 4.07 -7.18
C ILE A 132 -9.33 2.60 -7.16
N LEU A 133 -8.17 2.29 -7.70
CA LEU A 133 -7.78 0.94 -8.09
C LEU A 133 -6.61 0.42 -7.27
N GLU A 134 -6.60 -0.88 -7.05
CA GLU A 134 -5.53 -1.60 -6.41
C GLU A 134 -4.94 -2.61 -7.39
N SER A 135 -3.62 -2.54 -7.60
CA SER A 135 -2.90 -3.54 -8.39
C SER A 135 -2.91 -4.91 -7.72
N HIS A 136 -2.90 -4.95 -6.38
CA HIS A 136 -2.98 -6.16 -5.58
C HIS A 136 -3.36 -5.85 -4.12
N VAL A 137 -3.48 -6.88 -3.29
CA VAL A 137 -3.62 -6.70 -1.83
C VAL A 137 -2.22 -6.43 -1.24
N HIS A 138 -1.92 -5.16 -0.96
CA HIS A 138 -0.60 -4.73 -0.50
C HIS A 138 -0.21 -5.28 0.88
N ALA A 139 1.06 -5.62 1.04
CA ALA A 139 1.64 -6.17 2.27
C ALA A 139 2.55 -5.19 3.01
N ASP A 140 2.80 -4.03 2.45
CA ASP A 140 3.79 -3.05 2.91
C ASP A 140 3.13 -1.75 3.39
N HIS A 141 1.88 -1.48 2.98
CA HIS A 141 1.12 -0.30 3.38
C HIS A 141 -0.38 -0.59 3.50
N LEU A 142 -1.11 0.24 4.25
CA LEU A 142 -2.58 0.21 4.29
C LEU A 142 -3.11 1.04 3.12
N THR A 143 -4.14 0.56 2.42
CA THR A 143 -4.76 1.32 1.33
C THR A 143 -5.49 2.57 1.84
N GLY A 144 -5.32 3.67 1.11
CA GLY A 144 -6.10 4.90 1.25
C GLY A 144 -7.47 4.87 0.56
N ALA A 145 -7.85 3.77 -0.10
CA ALA A 145 -9.00 3.73 -0.99
C ALA A 145 -10.32 4.11 -0.31
N LYS A 146 -10.56 3.65 0.92
CA LYS A 146 -11.75 4.02 1.69
C LYS A 146 -11.81 5.52 1.97
N TYR A 147 -10.68 6.12 2.34
CA TYR A 147 -10.60 7.56 2.55
C TYR A 147 -10.88 8.32 1.25
N LEU A 148 -10.20 7.96 0.15
CA LEU A 148 -10.39 8.60 -1.14
C LEU A 148 -11.82 8.46 -1.67
N LYS A 149 -12.45 7.29 -1.50
CA LYS A 149 -13.87 7.08 -1.86
C LYS A 149 -14.81 8.01 -1.08
N SER A 150 -14.48 8.38 0.16
CA SER A 150 -15.26 9.37 0.92
C SER A 150 -15.12 10.80 0.36
N GLN A 151 -13.99 11.11 -0.28
CA GLN A 151 -13.73 12.40 -0.92
C GLN A 151 -14.25 12.45 -2.37
N PHE A 152 -14.31 11.29 -3.03
CA PHE A 152 -14.84 11.10 -4.39
C PHE A 152 -15.97 10.05 -4.40
N PRO A 153 -17.17 10.36 -3.89
CA PRO A 153 -18.22 9.36 -3.65
C PRO A 153 -18.71 8.60 -4.90
N THR A 154 -18.54 9.21 -6.08
CA THR A 154 -18.92 8.62 -7.37
C THR A 154 -17.86 7.70 -7.97
N ALA A 155 -16.60 7.79 -7.52
CA ALA A 155 -15.51 6.96 -8.00
C ALA A 155 -15.74 5.51 -7.58
N LYS A 156 -15.44 4.51 -8.42
CA LYS A 156 -15.56 3.09 -8.07
C LYS A 156 -14.24 2.55 -7.51
N THR A 157 -14.30 1.78 -6.42
CA THR A 157 -13.14 1.00 -5.99
C THR A 157 -13.01 -0.27 -6.83
N GLY A 158 -11.79 -0.70 -7.13
CA GLY A 158 -11.61 -1.93 -7.91
C GLY A 158 -10.29 -2.64 -7.68
N ILE A 159 -10.30 -3.95 -7.89
CA ILE A 159 -9.16 -4.86 -7.71
C ILE A 159 -9.32 -6.10 -8.61
N GLY A 160 -8.27 -6.88 -8.80
CA GLY A 160 -8.34 -8.17 -9.49
C GLY A 160 -9.31 -9.15 -8.81
N ALA A 161 -10.11 -9.87 -9.61
CA ALA A 161 -11.15 -10.78 -9.14
C ALA A 161 -10.62 -11.97 -8.32
N ASN A 162 -9.34 -12.30 -8.46
CA ASN A 162 -8.67 -13.30 -7.63
C ASN A 162 -8.41 -12.83 -6.19
N VAL A 163 -8.81 -11.61 -5.81
CA VAL A 163 -8.79 -11.14 -4.41
C VAL A 163 -9.50 -12.10 -3.46
N THR A 164 -10.53 -12.81 -3.95
CA THR A 164 -11.27 -13.84 -3.20
C THR A 164 -10.34 -14.94 -2.66
N LYS A 165 -9.38 -15.40 -3.47
CA LYS A 165 -8.37 -16.40 -3.06
C LYS A 165 -7.48 -15.88 -1.93
N VAL A 166 -7.12 -14.60 -2.00
CA VAL A 166 -6.31 -13.94 -0.96
C VAL A 166 -7.14 -13.77 0.31
N GLN A 167 -8.40 -13.39 0.19
CA GLN A 167 -9.35 -13.31 1.31
C GLN A 167 -9.54 -14.66 1.99
N GLU A 168 -9.67 -15.77 1.25
CA GLU A 168 -9.79 -17.12 1.79
C GLU A 168 -8.57 -17.49 2.63
N VAL A 169 -7.37 -17.39 2.06
CA VAL A 169 -6.11 -17.75 2.73
C VAL A 169 -5.90 -16.94 4.01
N PHE A 170 -6.08 -15.62 3.94
CA PHE A 170 -5.84 -14.77 5.10
C PHE A 170 -6.99 -14.78 6.11
N SER A 171 -8.20 -15.20 5.73
CA SER A 171 -9.26 -15.46 6.70
C SER A 171 -8.88 -16.59 7.64
N GLU A 172 -8.22 -17.63 7.15
CA GLU A 172 -7.69 -18.71 8.00
C GLU A 172 -6.58 -18.19 8.91
N ILE A 173 -5.59 -17.47 8.37
CA ILE A 173 -4.45 -16.92 9.12
C ILE A 173 -4.91 -16.04 10.29
N PHE A 174 -5.90 -15.18 10.06
CA PHE A 174 -6.40 -14.27 11.07
C PHE A 174 -7.56 -14.82 11.89
N ASN A 175 -7.96 -16.07 11.67
CA ASN A 175 -9.11 -16.71 12.30
C ASN A 175 -10.36 -15.80 12.19
N TYR A 176 -10.72 -15.48 10.95
CA TYR A 176 -11.92 -14.72 10.59
C TYR A 176 -13.04 -15.66 10.17
N THR A 177 -14.24 -15.34 10.63
CA THR A 177 -15.48 -15.94 10.14
C THR A 177 -16.07 -15.11 9.01
N SER A 178 -17.11 -15.61 8.36
CA SER A 178 -17.86 -14.85 7.35
C SER A 178 -18.52 -13.58 7.91
N GLN A 179 -18.64 -13.43 9.23
CA GLN A 179 -19.11 -12.20 9.88
C GLN A 179 -18.02 -11.12 9.98
N ASP A 180 -16.76 -11.56 10.02
CA ASP A 180 -15.57 -10.70 10.12
C ASP A 180 -15.05 -10.26 8.75
N LEU A 181 -15.09 -11.18 7.78
CA LEU A 181 -14.69 -10.95 6.39
C LEU A 181 -15.44 -11.91 5.47
N LYS A 182 -16.21 -11.36 4.52
CA LYS A 182 -16.69 -12.15 3.38
C LYS A 182 -15.55 -12.37 2.40
N THR A 183 -15.39 -13.56 1.87
CA THR A 183 -14.31 -13.91 0.93
C THR A 183 -14.77 -13.91 -0.53
N ASP A 184 -15.82 -13.12 -0.82
CA ASP A 184 -16.47 -13.01 -2.13
C ASP A 184 -16.09 -11.72 -2.88
N GLY A 185 -15.15 -10.93 -2.35
CA GLY A 185 -14.70 -9.66 -2.92
C GLY A 185 -15.74 -8.53 -2.85
N SER A 186 -16.87 -8.72 -2.17
CA SER A 186 -17.97 -7.74 -2.10
C SER A 186 -17.61 -6.39 -1.42
N GLN A 187 -16.40 -6.26 -0.90
CA GLN A 187 -15.84 -5.02 -0.34
C GLN A 187 -15.36 -4.04 -1.42
N PHE A 188 -15.25 -4.48 -2.67
CA PHE A 188 -14.84 -3.67 -3.81
C PHE A 188 -16.02 -3.46 -4.75
N ASP A 189 -16.13 -2.26 -5.37
CA ASP A 189 -17.22 -1.98 -6.31
C ASP A 189 -17.07 -2.78 -7.62
N VAL A 190 -15.84 -3.09 -8.02
CA VAL A 190 -15.51 -3.81 -9.27
C VAL A 190 -14.45 -4.88 -9.02
N LEU A 191 -14.69 -6.09 -9.53
CA LEU A 191 -13.74 -7.19 -9.55
C LEU A 191 -13.32 -7.48 -11.00
N PHE A 192 -12.08 -7.18 -11.35
CA PHE A 192 -11.58 -7.28 -12.72
C PHE A 192 -11.02 -8.67 -13.03
N LYS A 193 -11.41 -9.22 -14.18
CA LYS A 193 -10.86 -10.46 -14.74
C LYS A 193 -9.78 -10.14 -15.77
N ASP A 194 -9.04 -11.17 -16.15
CA ASP A 194 -8.05 -11.04 -17.23
C ASP A 194 -8.73 -10.61 -18.53
N GLY A 195 -8.17 -9.58 -19.17
CA GLY A 195 -8.66 -9.05 -20.43
C GLY A 195 -9.89 -8.13 -20.31
N ASP A 196 -10.42 -7.89 -19.11
CA ASP A 196 -11.48 -6.90 -18.93
C ASP A 196 -10.99 -5.52 -19.39
N THR A 197 -11.88 -4.78 -20.05
CA THR A 197 -11.63 -3.38 -20.46
C THR A 197 -12.70 -2.44 -19.93
N PHE A 198 -12.32 -1.19 -19.69
CA PHE A 198 -13.23 -0.10 -19.36
C PHE A 198 -12.70 1.24 -19.88
N SER A 199 -13.58 2.23 -20.01
CA SER A 199 -13.20 3.56 -20.48
C SER A 199 -12.75 4.46 -19.32
N LEU A 200 -11.70 5.24 -19.57
CA LEU A 200 -11.30 6.39 -18.77
C LEU A 200 -11.37 7.62 -19.68
N GLY A 201 -12.56 8.23 -19.78
CA GLY A 201 -12.82 9.25 -20.80
C GLY A 201 -12.71 8.67 -22.21
N GLU A 202 -11.79 9.22 -23.00
CA GLU A 202 -11.49 8.73 -24.36
C GLU A 202 -10.41 7.63 -24.40
N LEU A 203 -9.81 7.30 -23.25
CA LEU A 203 -8.80 6.24 -23.15
C LEU A 203 -9.49 4.90 -22.82
N GLU A 204 -8.96 3.82 -23.39
CA GLU A 204 -9.26 2.47 -22.92
C GLU A 204 -8.29 2.08 -21.81
N VAL A 205 -8.78 1.38 -20.79
CA VAL A 205 -7.98 0.71 -19.77
C VAL A 205 -8.22 -0.79 -19.89
N GLN A 206 -7.16 -1.56 -20.14
CA GLN A 206 -7.18 -3.00 -20.15
C GLN A 206 -6.57 -3.54 -18.85
N VAL A 207 -7.19 -4.57 -18.29
CA VAL A 207 -6.69 -5.27 -17.11
C VAL A 207 -6.03 -6.58 -17.52
N LEU A 208 -4.77 -6.76 -17.15
CA LEU A 208 -4.02 -8.01 -17.34
C LEU A 208 -3.83 -8.66 -15.98
N ASN A 209 -4.29 -9.90 -15.81
CA ASN A 209 -3.89 -10.69 -14.66
C ASN A 209 -2.40 -11.01 -14.76
N THR A 210 -1.64 -10.61 -13.75
CA THR A 210 -0.19 -10.84 -13.66
C THR A 210 0.18 -11.48 -12.33
N PRO A 211 -0.37 -12.68 -12.01
CA PRO A 211 -0.10 -13.34 -10.74
C PRO A 211 1.38 -13.74 -10.62
N GLY A 212 1.84 -13.84 -9.39
CA GLY A 212 3.20 -14.30 -9.09
C GLY A 212 3.70 -13.75 -7.78
N HIS A 213 3.65 -12.44 -7.61
CA HIS A 213 3.85 -11.80 -6.31
C HIS A 213 2.72 -12.16 -5.33
N THR A 214 1.49 -12.01 -5.79
CA THR A 214 0.29 -12.59 -5.17
C THR A 214 -0.58 -13.25 -6.26
N PRO A 215 -1.54 -14.12 -5.90
CA PRO A 215 -2.49 -14.68 -6.84
C PRO A 215 -3.42 -13.64 -7.51
N ALA A 216 -3.53 -12.44 -6.93
CA ALA A 216 -4.50 -11.41 -7.31
C ALA A 216 -3.88 -10.19 -8.01
N CYS A 217 -2.58 -10.22 -8.28
CA CYS A 217 -1.91 -9.12 -8.98
C CYS A 217 -2.50 -8.91 -10.38
N VAL A 218 -2.74 -7.65 -10.69
CA VAL A 218 -3.12 -7.17 -12.01
C VAL A 218 -2.19 -6.03 -12.45
N CYS A 219 -2.01 -5.91 -13.76
CA CYS A 219 -1.49 -4.73 -14.39
C CYS A 219 -2.62 -3.96 -15.09
N TYR A 220 -2.58 -2.63 -15.00
CA TYR A 220 -3.49 -1.77 -15.75
C TYR A 220 -2.74 -1.18 -16.95
N VAL A 221 -3.16 -1.54 -18.16
CA VAL A 221 -2.66 -0.93 -19.39
C VAL A 221 -3.60 0.22 -19.74
N VAL A 222 -3.09 1.45 -19.76
CA VAL A 222 -3.89 2.66 -19.99
C VAL A 222 -3.51 3.28 -21.33
N GLY A 223 -4.52 3.49 -22.17
CA GLY A 223 -4.33 3.96 -23.52
C GLY A 223 -3.45 2.98 -24.31
N LYS A 224 -2.54 3.52 -25.11
CA LYS A 224 -1.69 2.72 -26.01
C LYS A 224 -0.24 2.58 -25.54
N ASP A 225 0.15 3.21 -24.43
CA ASP A 225 1.56 3.48 -24.13
C ASP A 225 1.94 3.50 -22.64
N ALA A 226 1.06 3.05 -21.74
CA ALA A 226 1.34 3.03 -20.30
C ALA A 226 0.84 1.74 -19.66
N VAL A 227 1.67 1.11 -18.83
CA VAL A 227 1.28 -0.02 -17.97
C VAL A 227 1.69 0.24 -16.53
N PHE A 228 0.77 0.03 -15.60
CA PHE A 228 0.99 0.11 -14.16
C PHE A 228 1.11 -1.29 -13.60
N THR A 229 2.30 -1.65 -13.13
CA THR A 229 2.66 -3.07 -12.92
C THR A 229 2.49 -3.56 -11.49
N GLY A 230 2.15 -2.67 -10.55
CA GLY A 230 2.21 -2.96 -9.12
C GLY A 230 3.56 -3.61 -8.76
N ASP A 231 3.49 -4.68 -7.97
CA ASP A 231 4.63 -5.51 -7.60
C ASP A 231 4.80 -6.72 -8.53
N THR A 232 4.79 -6.50 -9.84
CA THR A 232 5.20 -7.50 -10.83
C THR A 232 6.68 -7.31 -11.19
N ILE A 233 7.02 -6.12 -11.67
CA ILE A 233 8.39 -5.72 -12.05
C ILE A 233 8.73 -4.40 -11.34
N PHE A 234 9.99 -4.23 -10.98
CA PHE A 234 10.57 -3.00 -10.47
C PHE A 234 11.52 -2.42 -11.50
N MET A 235 12.08 -1.24 -11.21
CA MET A 235 13.11 -0.62 -12.06
C MET A 235 14.20 -1.64 -12.45
N PRO A 236 14.79 -1.57 -13.66
CA PRO A 236 15.67 -2.62 -14.18
C PRO A 236 16.85 -2.95 -13.25
N ASP A 237 17.36 -1.93 -12.56
CA ASP A 237 18.48 -2.05 -11.61
C ASP A 237 18.08 -2.64 -10.25
N PHE A 238 16.78 -2.80 -9.98
CA PHE A 238 16.23 -3.46 -8.80
C PHE A 238 15.70 -4.85 -9.11
N GLY A 239 15.04 -5.04 -10.26
CA GLY A 239 14.63 -6.36 -10.77
C GLY A 239 13.15 -6.67 -10.58
N THR A 240 12.82 -7.74 -9.86
CA THR A 240 11.44 -8.26 -9.72
C THR A 240 11.01 -8.36 -8.25
N ALA A 241 9.70 -8.46 -8.03
CA ALA A 241 9.11 -8.65 -6.72
C ALA A 241 9.40 -10.05 -6.12
N ARG A 242 9.20 -10.17 -4.81
CA ARG A 242 9.26 -11.43 -4.07
C ARG A 242 8.05 -12.32 -4.40
N CYS A 243 8.15 -13.63 -4.22
CA CYS A 243 7.10 -14.61 -4.51
C CYS A 243 6.76 -15.53 -3.33
N ASP A 244 7.22 -15.22 -2.12
CA ASP A 244 7.07 -16.05 -0.92
C ASP A 244 5.88 -15.67 -0.02
N PHE A 245 5.02 -14.75 -0.48
CA PHE A 245 3.72 -14.57 0.16
C PHE A 245 2.82 -15.80 -0.06
N PRO A 246 1.83 -16.03 0.82
CA PRO A 246 0.87 -17.11 0.62
C PRO A 246 0.22 -17.06 -0.77
N GLY A 247 0.45 -18.12 -1.57
CA GLY A 247 -0.03 -18.22 -2.96
C GLY A 247 0.86 -17.56 -4.02
N GLY A 248 1.98 -16.93 -3.63
CA GLY A 248 3.00 -16.45 -4.56
C GLY A 248 3.72 -17.60 -5.26
N SER A 249 4.24 -17.33 -6.46
CA SER A 249 4.88 -18.32 -7.34
C SER A 249 5.85 -17.63 -8.30
N SER A 250 7.12 -18.01 -8.26
CA SER A 250 8.15 -17.48 -9.16
C SER A 250 7.91 -17.90 -10.62
N SER A 251 7.45 -19.13 -10.87
CA SER A 251 7.04 -19.58 -12.20
C SER A 251 5.86 -18.76 -12.76
N SER A 252 4.88 -18.43 -11.91
CA SER A 252 3.76 -17.57 -12.31
C SER A 252 4.23 -16.13 -12.56
N LEU A 253 5.12 -15.60 -11.71
CA LEU A 253 5.68 -14.26 -11.92
C LEU A 253 6.47 -14.18 -13.22
N TYR A 254 7.29 -15.20 -13.52
CA TYR A 254 8.01 -15.32 -14.79
C TYR A 254 7.05 -15.27 -15.97
N THR A 255 6.02 -16.11 -15.96
CA THR A 255 5.00 -16.15 -17.02
C THR A 255 4.32 -14.80 -17.20
N SER A 256 3.98 -14.13 -16.10
CA SER A 256 3.37 -12.79 -16.12
C SER A 256 4.29 -11.74 -16.72
N ILE A 257 5.57 -11.71 -16.34
CA ILE A 257 6.54 -10.74 -16.90
C ILE A 257 6.81 -11.03 -18.37
N LYS A 258 6.97 -12.31 -18.76
CA LYS A 258 7.15 -12.70 -20.17
C LYS A 258 5.93 -12.33 -21.01
N ARG A 259 4.71 -12.47 -20.49
CA ARG A 259 3.50 -11.98 -21.15
C ARG A 259 3.56 -10.47 -21.42
N LEU A 260 3.93 -9.65 -20.42
CA LEU A 260 4.09 -8.20 -20.61
C LEU A 260 5.12 -7.90 -21.69
N TYR A 261 6.24 -8.64 -21.70
CA TYR A 261 7.26 -8.51 -22.73
C TYR A 261 6.74 -8.88 -24.12
N ASP A 262 5.95 -9.95 -24.24
CA ASP A 262 5.52 -10.45 -25.55
C ASP A 262 4.32 -9.67 -26.13
N GLU A 263 3.41 -9.19 -25.27
CA GLU A 263 2.17 -8.52 -25.68
C GLU A 263 2.29 -6.99 -25.82
N LEU A 264 3.22 -6.34 -25.09
CA LEU A 264 3.33 -4.87 -25.08
C LEU A 264 4.50 -4.37 -25.95
N PRO A 265 4.30 -3.26 -26.71
CA PRO A 265 5.38 -2.61 -27.46
C PRO A 265 6.56 -2.18 -26.58
N ASP A 266 7.78 -2.20 -27.13
CA ASP A 266 9.01 -1.86 -26.40
C ASP A 266 9.04 -0.43 -25.86
N ASP A 267 8.32 0.50 -26.49
CA ASP A 267 8.18 1.89 -26.06
C ASP A 267 7.06 2.12 -25.04
N THR A 268 6.32 1.07 -24.66
CA THR A 268 5.32 1.15 -23.58
C THR A 268 5.99 1.56 -22.28
N ARG A 269 5.51 2.65 -21.69
CA ARG A 269 6.00 3.15 -20.40
C ARG A 269 5.52 2.25 -19.28
N VAL A 270 6.44 1.77 -18.47
CA VAL A 270 6.17 0.92 -17.32
C VAL A 270 6.25 1.78 -16.06
N TYR A 271 5.20 1.76 -15.25
CA TYR A 271 5.09 2.45 -13.96
C TYR A 271 5.07 1.43 -12.83
N VAL A 272 6.12 1.43 -12.01
CA VAL A 272 6.35 0.42 -10.96
C VAL A 272 5.59 0.75 -9.67
N GLY A 273 5.19 -0.26 -8.89
CA GLY A 273 4.50 -0.05 -7.62
C GLY A 273 5.40 0.51 -6.51
N HIS A 274 6.70 0.21 -6.55
CA HIS A 274 7.68 0.63 -5.56
C HIS A 274 9.02 0.98 -6.18
N ASP A 275 9.73 1.89 -5.53
CA ASP A 275 11.16 2.12 -5.79
C ASP A 275 11.94 2.21 -4.48
N TYR A 276 12.99 1.40 -4.40
CA TYR A 276 13.82 1.25 -3.20
C TYR A 276 15.17 1.95 -3.32
N GLN A 277 15.38 2.75 -4.37
CA GLN A 277 16.57 3.61 -4.55
C GLN A 277 17.90 2.86 -4.29
N PRO A 278 18.14 1.70 -4.94
CA PRO A 278 19.32 0.86 -4.69
C PRO A 278 20.62 1.67 -4.85
N GLY A 279 21.56 1.48 -3.92
CA GLY A 279 22.82 2.23 -3.93
C GLY A 279 22.67 3.71 -3.59
N GLY A 280 21.50 4.16 -3.10
CA GLY A 280 21.23 5.56 -2.77
C GLY A 280 21.02 6.45 -4.00
N ARG A 281 20.62 5.86 -5.13
CA ARG A 281 20.27 6.63 -6.33
C ARG A 281 18.99 7.46 -6.11
N GLU A 282 18.74 8.40 -7.01
CA GLU A 282 17.48 9.15 -7.03
C GLU A 282 16.27 8.23 -7.24
N LEU A 283 15.10 8.71 -6.79
CA LEU A 283 13.81 8.06 -7.00
C LEU A 283 13.54 7.92 -8.51
N LEU A 284 13.26 6.70 -8.94
CA LEU A 284 12.81 6.37 -10.29
C LEU A 284 11.55 5.51 -10.20
N PHE A 285 10.56 5.80 -11.03
CA PHE A 285 9.28 5.08 -11.00
C PHE A 285 8.75 4.76 -12.41
N GLN A 286 9.53 5.09 -13.44
CA GLN A 286 9.18 4.89 -14.83
C GLN A 286 10.36 4.29 -15.59
N THR A 287 10.07 3.30 -16.42
CA THR A 287 10.97 2.57 -17.35
C THR A 287 10.19 2.25 -18.63
N THR A 288 10.70 1.42 -19.54
CA THR A 288 9.93 0.89 -20.68
C THR A 288 10.04 -0.62 -20.79
N ILE A 289 9.10 -1.25 -21.51
CA ILE A 289 9.14 -2.69 -21.79
C ILE A 289 10.47 -3.08 -22.47
N GLY A 290 10.96 -2.28 -23.42
CA GLY A 290 12.25 -2.52 -24.09
C GLY A 290 13.45 -2.40 -23.16
N GLU A 291 13.45 -1.43 -22.23
CA GLU A 291 14.50 -1.28 -21.23
C GLU A 291 14.50 -2.45 -20.23
N GLU A 292 13.31 -2.86 -19.75
CA GLU A 292 13.16 -4.03 -18.89
C GLU A 292 13.66 -5.32 -19.56
N LYS A 293 13.22 -5.57 -20.80
CA LYS A 293 13.69 -6.72 -21.61
C LYS A 293 15.21 -6.76 -21.75
N SER A 294 15.86 -5.61 -21.88
CA SER A 294 17.30 -5.56 -22.19
C SER A 294 18.18 -5.49 -20.94
N THR A 295 17.71 -4.86 -19.86
CA THR A 295 18.55 -4.48 -18.72
C THR A 295 18.05 -4.91 -17.35
N ASN A 296 16.85 -5.50 -17.23
CA ASN A 296 16.38 -5.98 -15.93
C ASN A 296 17.35 -7.02 -15.38
N LYS A 297 17.97 -6.74 -14.24
CA LYS A 297 19.09 -7.57 -13.73
C LYS A 297 18.68 -8.97 -13.29
N GLN A 298 17.38 -9.26 -13.16
CA GLN A 298 16.85 -10.54 -12.72
C GLN A 298 16.11 -11.29 -13.82
N LEU A 299 15.41 -10.59 -14.72
CA LEU A 299 14.62 -11.20 -15.78
C LEU A 299 14.69 -10.34 -17.06
N LYS A 300 15.76 -10.56 -17.83
CA LYS A 300 15.86 -10.05 -19.20
C LYS A 300 15.01 -10.89 -20.15
N GLY A 301 14.81 -10.41 -21.37
CA GLY A 301 14.04 -11.12 -22.40
C GLY A 301 14.57 -12.53 -22.71
N ASP A 302 15.87 -12.76 -22.52
CA ASP A 302 16.59 -14.02 -22.76
C ASP A 302 16.75 -14.91 -21.51
N THR A 303 16.37 -14.43 -20.32
CA THR A 303 16.42 -15.22 -19.09
C THR A 303 15.44 -16.40 -19.16
N SER A 304 15.90 -17.60 -18.84
CA SER A 304 15.05 -18.81 -18.81
C SER A 304 14.19 -18.88 -17.54
N GLU A 305 13.07 -19.63 -17.60
CA GLU A 305 12.21 -19.84 -16.42
C GLU A 305 12.97 -20.50 -15.27
N ASP A 306 13.77 -21.53 -15.55
CA ASP A 306 14.52 -22.26 -14.53
C ASP A 306 15.56 -21.37 -13.83
N GLU A 307 16.27 -20.54 -14.60
CA GLU A 307 17.24 -19.57 -14.07
C GLU A 307 16.55 -18.57 -13.14
N PHE A 308 15.44 -17.98 -13.60
CA PHE A 308 14.68 -17.02 -12.82
C PHE A 308 14.09 -17.66 -11.56
N ALA A 309 13.42 -18.80 -11.69
CA ALA A 309 12.74 -19.48 -10.58
C ALA A 309 13.73 -19.92 -9.49
N THR A 310 14.91 -20.40 -9.89
CA THR A 310 16.00 -20.76 -8.96
C THR A 310 16.48 -19.52 -8.21
N TRP A 311 16.88 -18.48 -8.94
CA TRP A 311 17.39 -17.25 -8.34
C TRP A 311 16.37 -16.59 -7.41
N ARG A 312 15.10 -16.51 -7.85
CA ARG A 312 14.00 -15.90 -7.10
C ARG A 312 13.73 -16.63 -5.79
N SER A 313 13.73 -17.97 -5.82
CA SER A 313 13.50 -18.80 -4.63
C SER A 313 14.63 -18.68 -3.62
N GLU A 314 15.89 -18.66 -4.08
CA GLU A 314 17.06 -18.42 -3.22
C GLU A 314 17.01 -17.03 -2.59
N ARG A 315 16.66 -16.02 -3.38
CA ARG A 315 16.56 -14.64 -2.90
C ARG A 315 15.46 -14.51 -1.86
N ASP A 316 14.28 -15.08 -2.10
CA ASP A 316 13.15 -15.00 -1.17
C ASP A 316 13.47 -15.67 0.17
N GLY A 317 14.24 -16.77 0.15
CA GLY A 317 14.73 -17.42 1.38
C GLY A 317 15.63 -16.56 2.26
N GLN A 318 16.10 -15.41 1.77
CA GLN A 318 16.95 -14.45 2.50
C GLN A 318 16.19 -13.21 2.98
N LEU A 319 14.91 -13.05 2.61
CA LEU A 319 14.15 -11.85 2.92
C LEU A 319 13.47 -11.96 4.29
N GLY A 320 13.49 -10.87 5.04
CA GLY A 320 12.61 -10.71 6.20
C GLY A 320 11.16 -10.44 5.78
N MET A 321 10.23 -10.59 6.72
CA MET A 321 8.84 -10.18 6.50
C MET A 321 8.75 -8.65 6.38
N PRO A 322 7.86 -8.11 5.52
CA PRO A 322 7.58 -6.68 5.52
C PRO A 322 7.09 -6.22 6.88
N LYS A 323 7.54 -5.04 7.32
CA LYS A 323 7.21 -4.50 8.65
C LYS A 323 5.71 -4.35 8.89
N LEU A 324 4.96 -4.03 7.85
CA LEU A 324 3.51 -3.76 7.93
C LEU A 324 2.64 -4.89 7.41
N LEU A 325 3.18 -6.08 7.11
CA LEU A 325 2.42 -7.20 6.53
C LEU A 325 1.08 -7.46 7.23
N LEU A 326 1.13 -7.70 8.54
CA LEU A 326 -0.05 -8.11 9.28
C LEU A 326 -1.08 -6.97 9.40
N PRO A 327 -0.69 -5.73 9.74
CA PRO A 327 -1.60 -4.58 9.65
C PRO A 327 -2.21 -4.36 8.26
N SER A 328 -1.37 -4.33 7.22
CA SER A 328 -1.77 -3.99 5.85
C SER A 328 -2.80 -4.96 5.30
N ILE A 329 -2.50 -6.26 5.33
CA ILE A 329 -3.39 -7.27 4.74
C ILE A 329 -4.77 -7.24 5.38
N GLN A 330 -4.88 -7.06 6.70
CA GLN A 330 -6.18 -7.01 7.37
C GLN A 330 -7.08 -5.88 6.87
N VAL A 331 -6.50 -4.71 6.60
CA VAL A 331 -7.24 -3.54 6.14
C VAL A 331 -7.50 -3.65 4.63
N ASN A 332 -6.52 -4.12 3.87
CA ASN A 332 -6.56 -4.15 2.41
C ASN A 332 -7.53 -5.21 1.88
N LEU A 333 -7.67 -6.35 2.56
CA LEU A 333 -8.71 -7.36 2.24
C LEU A 333 -10.14 -6.83 2.37
N ARG A 334 -10.32 -5.70 3.07
CA ARG A 334 -11.60 -5.04 3.32
C ARG A 334 -11.76 -3.77 2.50
N GLY A 335 -10.99 -3.58 1.43
CA GLY A 335 -11.06 -2.35 0.62
C GLY A 335 -10.73 -1.08 1.42
N GLY A 336 -9.90 -1.20 2.46
CA GLY A 336 -9.53 -0.08 3.34
C GLY A 336 -10.39 0.06 4.59
N GLU A 337 -11.38 -0.82 4.84
CA GLU A 337 -12.09 -0.80 6.12
C GLU A 337 -11.25 -1.43 7.24
N PHE A 338 -11.22 -0.76 8.40
CA PHE A 338 -10.75 -1.40 9.63
C PHE A 338 -11.68 -2.54 10.06
N PRO A 339 -11.17 -3.50 10.84
CA PRO A 339 -12.02 -4.45 11.54
C PRO A 339 -13.13 -3.73 12.31
N LYS A 340 -14.30 -4.38 12.42
CA LYS A 340 -15.42 -3.83 13.20
C LYS A 340 -14.93 -3.51 14.62
N ALA A 341 -15.37 -2.37 15.14
CA ALA A 341 -15.10 -2.00 16.51
C ALA A 341 -15.70 -3.04 17.46
N GLU A 342 -14.96 -3.37 18.52
CA GLU A 342 -15.47 -4.21 19.60
C GLU A 342 -16.46 -3.44 20.48
N SER A 343 -16.98 -4.07 21.54
CA SER A 343 -18.02 -3.50 22.42
C SER A 343 -17.62 -2.20 23.11
N ASN A 344 -16.32 -1.89 23.15
CA ASN A 344 -15.78 -0.64 23.69
C ASN A 344 -15.65 0.49 22.64
N GLY A 345 -16.08 0.26 21.40
CA GLY A 345 -16.01 1.24 20.31
C GLY A 345 -14.63 1.38 19.66
N VAL A 346 -13.69 0.47 19.95
CA VAL A 346 -12.33 0.48 19.38
C VAL A 346 -12.15 -0.69 18.42
N SER A 347 -11.56 -0.42 17.25
CA SER A 347 -11.13 -1.45 16.31
C SER A 347 -9.72 -1.94 16.65
N TYR A 348 -9.51 -3.25 16.57
CA TYR A 348 -8.23 -3.89 16.87
C TYR A 348 -7.71 -4.69 15.68
N LEU A 349 -6.43 -4.52 15.38
CA LEU A 349 -5.71 -5.40 14.45
C LEU A 349 -5.23 -6.64 15.21
N LYS A 350 -5.31 -7.80 14.57
CA LYS A 350 -4.92 -9.09 15.18
C LYS A 350 -3.50 -9.46 14.75
N ILE A 351 -2.62 -9.77 15.70
CA ILE A 351 -1.28 -10.27 15.39
C ILE A 351 -1.23 -11.75 15.76
N PRO A 352 -1.27 -12.68 14.80
CA PRO A 352 -1.14 -14.09 15.11
C PRO A 352 0.27 -14.40 15.62
N ILE A 353 0.36 -15.08 16.75
CA ILE A 353 1.63 -15.38 17.42
C ILE A 353 2.21 -16.68 16.85
N ASN A 354 3.46 -16.64 16.40
CA ASN A 354 4.20 -17.79 15.85
C ASN A 354 3.47 -18.51 14.70
N PHE A 355 2.76 -17.75 13.85
CA PHE A 355 1.98 -18.30 12.74
C PHE A 355 2.55 -17.95 11.36
N VAL A 356 3.02 -16.72 11.19
CA VAL A 356 3.49 -16.18 9.89
C VAL A 356 4.99 -15.94 9.96
N GLY A 357 5.72 -16.34 8.92
CA GLY A 357 7.19 -16.38 8.90
C GLY A 357 7.73 -17.69 9.46
N LYS A 358 8.92 -18.12 9.01
CA LYS A 358 9.61 -19.31 9.53
C LYS A 358 10.11 -19.12 10.96
#